data_AF-A0A147BA82-F1
#
_entry.id   AF-A0A147BA82-F1
#
_cell.length_a   1.000
_cell.length_b   1.000
_cell.length_c   1.000
_cell.angle_alpha   90.00
_cell.angle_beta   90.00
_cell.angle_gamma   90.00
#
_symmetry.space_group_name_H-M   'P 1'
#
loop_
_entity.id
_entity.type
_entity.pdbx_description
1 polymer ?
#
loop_
_entity_poly.entity_id
_entity_poly.type
_entity_poly.pdbx_seq_one_letter_code
_entity_poly.pdbx_strand_id
1 'polypeptide(L)'
;LAHTLNRTDVQRPHAVVTANGEQPEGPENRPREVGVVSVTSSPSDAVAIGRALFGLASLYPGVEEKTIKDITKEGNDSATVDPVVGTTLGLLIASIIARDDAFLDKSFALQGTWNDSGCHLDYRLRDDSRFSVTMAEVAGSVDGFILGEYVRLSPTVKDWKLSTLLRAYYSPTGLRLDTGDRLTFCERKTLEQKSNTHRDRARKMVEAAGLKFGLDKPAMDRFAGLWSRFQSKLNALSDAARDACSITFREDEPQCDTPTDLFVVLDTSNDAVDNERKRDLQSTILELLLSPLNLQRNVSNVRVFASRSYDRKLLEIVPSSGSSSCAGCAARYLSLRNLEISAVGSESVHDVLIRSIERFWTTRICSAISRELLPGWCCT
;
A
#
# COMPACT_ATOMS: atom_id res chain seq x y z
N LEU A 1 9.21 -8.21 6.28
CA LEU A 1 8.44 -7.31 5.38
C LEU A 1 7.57 -8.16 4.46
N ALA A 2 6.75 -9.00 5.09
CA ALA A 2 6.03 -10.09 4.46
C ALA A 2 4.63 -9.63 4.08
N HIS A 3 4.31 -9.67 2.79
CA HIS A 3 2.92 -9.72 2.35
C HIS A 3 2.31 -11.00 2.92
N THR A 4 1.23 -10.85 3.70
CA THR A 4 0.52 -11.98 4.28
C THR A 4 -0.98 -11.74 4.16
N LEU A 5 -1.68 -12.71 3.59
CA LEU A 5 -3.14 -12.77 3.67
C LEU A 5 -3.46 -13.27 5.07
N ASN A 6 -3.94 -12.38 5.93
CA ASN A 6 -4.27 -12.75 7.29
C ASN A 6 -5.75 -13.12 7.35
N ARG A 7 -6.03 -14.42 7.45
CA ARG A 7 -7.34 -14.87 7.93
C ARG A 7 -7.27 -14.78 9.46
N THR A 8 -7.75 -13.68 10.03
CA THR A 8 -8.16 -13.75 11.43
C THR A 8 -9.31 -14.76 11.47
N ASP A 9 -9.02 -15.97 11.95
CA ASP A 9 -10.04 -16.87 12.48
C ASP A 9 -10.73 -16.09 13.62
N VAL A 10 -11.75 -15.31 13.25
CA VAL A 10 -12.72 -14.81 14.22
C VAL A 10 -13.31 -16.06 14.82
N GLN A 11 -12.86 -16.42 16.02
CA GLN A 11 -13.54 -17.43 16.80
C GLN A 11 -14.98 -16.96 16.93
N ARG A 12 -15.86 -17.65 16.21
CA ARG A 12 -17.31 -17.44 16.23
C ARG A 12 -17.73 -17.36 17.70
N PRO A 13 -18.18 -16.21 18.25
CA PRO A 13 -19.08 -16.30 19.39
C PRO A 13 -20.24 -17.15 18.90
N HIS A 14 -20.60 -18.21 19.65
CA HIS A 14 -21.61 -19.19 19.29
C HIS A 14 -22.84 -18.52 18.64
N ALA A 15 -22.85 -18.51 17.31
CA ALA A 15 -23.94 -17.95 16.53
C ALA A 15 -25.03 -19.01 16.49
N VAL A 16 -26.20 -18.65 16.99
CA VAL A 16 -27.42 -19.43 16.90
C VAL A 16 -27.64 -19.77 15.42
N VAL A 17 -27.54 -21.05 15.10
CA VAL A 17 -27.85 -21.61 13.79
C VAL A 17 -29.33 -21.36 13.53
N THR A 18 -29.67 -20.39 12.70
CA THR A 18 -31.02 -20.26 12.17
C THR A 18 -31.23 -21.34 11.11
N ALA A 19 -32.40 -21.98 11.14
CA ALA A 19 -32.72 -23.21 10.41
C ALA A 19 -32.76 -23.10 8.88
N ASN A 20 -32.37 -21.96 8.29
CA ASN A 20 -32.34 -21.75 6.85
C ASN A 20 -30.89 -21.39 6.45
N GLY A 21 -30.11 -22.43 6.11
CA GLY A 21 -28.66 -22.44 6.05
C GLY A 21 -27.96 -21.66 4.94
N GLU A 22 -28.26 -20.39 4.75
CA GLU A 22 -27.36 -19.44 4.04
C GLU A 22 -27.38 -18.09 4.76
N GLN A 23 -26.35 -17.85 5.59
CA GLN A 23 -26.00 -16.49 5.95
C GLN A 23 -25.26 -15.87 4.76
N PRO A 24 -25.69 -14.72 4.22
CA PRO A 24 -24.87 -14.01 3.26
C PRO A 24 -23.55 -13.65 3.96
N GLU A 25 -22.43 -14.11 3.40
CA GLU A 25 -21.11 -13.74 3.89
C GLU A 25 -20.98 -12.22 3.81
N GLY A 26 -21.12 -11.55 4.95
CA GLY A 26 -20.93 -10.11 5.03
C GLY A 26 -19.52 -9.73 4.58
N PRO A 27 -19.31 -8.50 4.07
CA PRO A 27 -17.99 -8.02 3.65
C PRO A 27 -16.91 -8.14 4.75
N GLU A 28 -17.32 -8.20 6.02
CA GLU A 28 -16.48 -8.41 7.21
C GLU A 28 -15.90 -9.83 7.35
N ASN A 29 -16.34 -10.80 6.54
CA ASN A 29 -15.80 -12.17 6.55
C ASN A 29 -14.76 -12.42 5.45
N ARG A 30 -14.50 -11.42 4.59
CA ARG A 30 -13.57 -11.54 3.47
C ARG A 30 -12.10 -11.50 3.92
N PRO A 31 -11.18 -12.17 3.19
CA PRO A 31 -9.75 -12.18 3.52
C PRO A 31 -9.17 -10.77 3.55
N ARG A 32 -8.41 -10.48 4.61
CA ARG A 32 -7.67 -9.22 4.78
C ARG A 32 -6.28 -9.34 4.18
N GLU A 33 -5.90 -8.35 3.39
CA GLU A 33 -4.55 -8.21 2.87
C GLU A 33 -3.74 -7.25 3.75
N VAL A 34 -2.53 -7.66 4.15
CA VAL A 34 -1.64 -6.87 5.00
C VAL A 34 -0.40 -6.46 4.22
N GLY A 35 0.11 -5.25 4.49
CA GLY A 35 1.27 -4.68 3.80
C GLY A 35 0.91 -3.96 2.50
N VAL A 36 -0.36 -3.58 2.36
CA VAL A 36 -0.86 -2.71 1.29
C VAL A 36 -1.14 -1.31 1.81
N VAL A 37 -1.01 -0.32 0.93
CA VAL A 37 -1.28 1.08 1.21
C VAL A 37 -2.19 1.66 0.15
N SER A 38 -3.04 2.62 0.52
CA SER A 38 -3.77 3.43 -0.44
C SER A 38 -2.86 4.53 -0.96
N VAL A 39 -2.86 4.76 -2.27
CA VAL A 39 -2.12 5.85 -2.92
C VAL A 39 -3.05 6.99 -3.28
N THR A 40 -4.32 6.66 -3.51
CA THR A 40 -5.39 7.60 -3.84
C THR A 40 -6.51 7.51 -2.79
N SER A 41 -7.50 8.39 -2.88
CA SER A 41 -8.74 8.29 -2.09
C SER A 41 -9.72 7.23 -2.63
N SER A 42 -9.32 6.47 -3.66
CA SER A 42 -10.18 5.45 -4.26
C SER A 42 -10.27 4.23 -3.35
N PRO A 43 -11.48 3.73 -3.06
CA PRO A 43 -11.65 2.54 -2.23
C PRO A 43 -11.12 1.26 -2.91
N SER A 44 -10.85 1.26 -4.22
CA SER A 44 -10.31 0.09 -4.92
C SER A 44 -8.79 0.13 -5.14
N ASP A 45 -8.16 1.27 -4.93
CA ASP A 45 -6.74 1.45 -5.19
C ASP A 45 -5.90 0.97 -4.01
N ALA A 46 -4.95 0.08 -4.27
CA ALA A 46 -4.04 -0.39 -3.26
C ALA A 46 -2.72 -0.80 -3.90
N VAL A 47 -1.64 -0.60 -3.17
CA VAL A 47 -0.29 -0.98 -3.58
C VAL A 47 0.37 -1.78 -2.48
N ALA A 48 0.87 -2.97 -2.82
CA ALA A 48 1.69 -3.77 -1.92
C ALA A 48 3.07 -3.11 -1.78
N ILE A 49 3.24 -2.26 -0.77
CA ILE A 49 4.44 -1.43 -0.63
C ILE A 49 5.72 -2.27 -0.54
N GLY A 50 5.66 -3.46 0.05
CA GLY A 50 6.79 -4.39 0.11
C GLY A 50 7.33 -4.78 -1.27
N ARG A 51 6.47 -4.93 -2.27
CA ARG A 51 6.87 -5.23 -3.66
C ARG A 51 7.56 -4.03 -4.31
N ALA A 52 7.06 -2.81 -4.05
CA ALA A 52 7.71 -1.59 -4.53
C ALA A 52 9.11 -1.41 -3.92
N LEU A 53 9.24 -1.70 -2.63
CA LEU A 53 10.51 -1.63 -1.91
C LEU A 53 11.55 -2.62 -2.43
N PHE A 54 11.16 -3.77 -3.02
CA PHE A 54 12.13 -4.69 -3.62
C PHE A 54 12.90 -4.07 -4.79
N GLY A 55 12.23 -3.25 -5.59
CA GLY A 55 12.87 -2.52 -6.67
C GLY A 55 13.94 -1.56 -6.17
N LEU A 56 13.64 -0.78 -5.13
CA LEU A 56 14.61 0.14 -4.53
C LEU A 56 15.74 -0.60 -3.80
N ALA A 57 15.40 -1.67 -3.07
CA ALA A 57 16.37 -2.51 -2.37
C ALA A 57 17.36 -3.18 -3.34
N SER A 58 16.94 -3.45 -4.57
CA SER A 58 17.81 -4.00 -5.61
C SER A 58 18.92 -3.05 -6.07
N LEU A 59 18.85 -1.76 -5.70
CA LEU A 59 19.88 -0.75 -5.98
C LEU A 59 20.92 -0.61 -4.86
N TYR A 60 20.75 -1.36 -3.77
CA TYR A 60 21.63 -1.29 -2.61
C TYR A 60 23.03 -1.83 -2.96
N PRO A 61 24.12 -1.19 -2.48
CA PRO A 61 25.48 -1.70 -2.70
C PRO A 61 25.62 -3.15 -2.24
N GLY A 62 26.09 -4.03 -3.13
CA GLY A 62 26.21 -5.47 -2.89
C GLY A 62 25.05 -6.32 -3.44
N VAL A 63 24.01 -5.70 -4.01
CA VAL A 63 23.06 -6.41 -4.87
C VAL A 63 23.53 -6.32 -6.32
N GLU A 64 24.04 -7.44 -6.83
CA GLU A 64 24.61 -7.55 -8.18
C GLU A 64 23.80 -8.52 -9.05
N GLU A 65 23.99 -8.42 -10.35
CA GLU A 65 23.50 -9.45 -11.29
C GLU A 65 24.08 -10.80 -10.91
N LYS A 66 23.24 -11.83 -10.95
CA LYS A 66 23.65 -13.21 -10.67
C LYS A 66 23.38 -14.07 -11.88
N THR A 67 24.28 -15.00 -12.18
CA THR A 67 23.98 -16.01 -13.20
C THR A 67 22.90 -16.96 -12.70
N ILE A 68 22.15 -17.58 -13.62
CA ILE A 68 21.18 -18.62 -13.28
C ILE A 68 21.85 -19.74 -12.49
N LYS A 69 23.09 -20.10 -12.85
CA LYS A 69 23.92 -21.05 -12.10
C LYS A 69 24.15 -20.62 -10.65
N ASP A 70 24.44 -19.34 -10.39
CA ASP A 70 24.67 -18.86 -9.02
C ASP A 70 23.39 -18.91 -8.17
N ILE A 71 22.22 -18.73 -8.79
CA ILE A 71 20.91 -18.72 -8.11
C ILE A 71 20.42 -20.14 -7.76
N THR A 72 20.58 -21.05 -8.72
CA THR A 72 20.08 -22.44 -8.65
C THR A 72 21.10 -23.37 -8.00
N LYS A 73 22.39 -23.02 -8.07
CA LYS A 73 23.53 -23.92 -7.80
C LYS A 73 23.58 -25.14 -8.72
N GLU A 74 22.83 -25.11 -9.83
CA GLU A 74 22.65 -26.21 -10.77
C GLU A 74 22.67 -25.70 -12.21
N GLY A 75 23.08 -26.55 -13.16
CA GLY A 75 23.12 -26.22 -14.59
C GLY A 75 24.37 -25.44 -15.06
N ASN A 76 24.48 -25.30 -16.38
CA ASN A 76 25.58 -24.65 -17.10
C ASN A 76 25.17 -23.33 -17.76
N ASP A 77 24.01 -22.77 -17.38
CA ASP A 77 23.51 -21.55 -18.01
C ASP A 77 24.25 -20.31 -17.47
N SER A 78 24.89 -19.58 -18.38
CA SER A 78 25.62 -18.35 -18.12
C SER A 78 24.75 -17.10 -18.19
N ALA A 79 23.45 -17.23 -18.49
CA ALA A 79 22.53 -16.11 -18.50
C ALA A 79 22.45 -15.43 -17.12
N THR A 80 22.49 -14.10 -17.11
CA THR A 80 22.34 -13.29 -15.90
C THR A 80 20.90 -12.86 -15.66
N VAL A 81 20.51 -12.84 -14.39
CA VAL A 81 19.25 -12.28 -13.91
C VAL A 81 19.51 -10.85 -13.42
N ASP A 82 18.83 -9.90 -14.05
CA ASP A 82 18.82 -8.50 -13.62
C ASP A 82 18.17 -8.40 -12.23
N PRO A 83 18.81 -7.76 -11.24
CA PRO A 83 18.32 -7.73 -9.87
C PRO A 83 17.01 -6.93 -9.73
N VAL A 84 16.81 -5.87 -10.50
CA VAL A 84 15.59 -5.07 -10.47
C VAL A 84 14.43 -5.88 -11.03
N VAL A 85 14.55 -6.34 -12.27
CA VAL A 85 13.50 -7.08 -12.97
C VAL A 85 13.23 -8.42 -12.29
N GLY A 86 14.30 -9.10 -11.85
CA GLY A 86 14.21 -10.39 -11.20
C GLY A 86 13.46 -10.33 -9.87
N THR A 87 13.74 -9.35 -9.02
CA THR A 87 13.09 -9.26 -7.69
C THR A 87 11.68 -8.68 -7.72
N THR A 88 11.32 -7.96 -8.79
CA THR A 88 10.01 -7.30 -8.94
C THR A 88 9.04 -8.12 -9.80
N LEU A 89 9.14 -8.00 -11.12
CA LEU A 89 8.26 -8.67 -12.09
C LEU A 89 8.56 -10.16 -12.21
N GLY A 90 9.84 -10.52 -12.30
CA GLY A 90 10.28 -11.90 -12.47
C GLY A 90 9.83 -12.81 -11.33
N LEU A 91 10.09 -12.40 -10.07
CA LEU A 91 9.68 -13.15 -8.89
C LEU A 91 8.16 -13.23 -8.74
N LEU A 92 7.42 -12.17 -9.07
CA LEU A 92 5.95 -12.19 -9.07
C LEU A 92 5.45 -13.28 -10.03
N ILE A 93 5.91 -13.26 -11.27
CA ILE A 93 5.46 -14.20 -12.31
C ILE A 93 5.92 -15.62 -12.00
N ALA A 94 7.16 -15.79 -11.55
CA ALA A 94 7.67 -17.09 -11.10
C ALA A 94 6.81 -17.68 -9.98
N SER A 95 6.39 -16.86 -9.01
CA SER A 95 5.53 -17.31 -7.90
C SER A 95 4.13 -17.73 -8.35
N ILE A 96 3.64 -17.17 -9.47
CA ILE A 96 2.38 -17.56 -10.08
C ILE A 96 2.53 -18.87 -10.86
N ILE A 97 3.61 -18.99 -11.65
CA ILE A 97 3.90 -20.19 -12.44
C ILE A 97 4.18 -21.41 -11.56
N ALA A 98 4.75 -21.20 -10.37
CA ALA A 98 4.97 -22.26 -9.40
C ALA A 98 3.66 -22.83 -8.81
N ARG A 99 2.49 -22.28 -9.16
CA ARG A 99 1.18 -22.74 -8.69
C ARG A 99 0.44 -23.55 -9.77
N ASP A 100 -0.56 -24.30 -9.31
CA ASP A 100 -1.39 -25.18 -10.14
C ASP A 100 -2.25 -24.43 -11.17
N ASP A 101 -2.57 -25.04 -12.30
CA ASP A 101 -3.28 -24.41 -13.44
C ASP A 101 -4.65 -23.83 -13.07
N ALA A 102 -5.37 -24.49 -12.16
CA ALA A 102 -6.67 -24.02 -11.66
C ALA A 102 -6.59 -22.64 -10.97
N PHE A 103 -5.39 -22.23 -10.54
CA PHE A 103 -5.13 -20.93 -9.91
C PHE A 103 -5.18 -19.76 -10.89
N LEU A 104 -4.72 -19.96 -12.12
CA LEU A 104 -4.47 -18.87 -13.07
C LEU A 104 -5.76 -18.21 -13.58
N ASP A 105 -6.83 -18.99 -13.70
CA ASP A 105 -8.10 -18.52 -14.25
C ASP A 105 -9.01 -17.87 -13.20
N LYS A 106 -8.87 -18.22 -11.92
CA LYS A 106 -9.76 -17.75 -10.85
C LYS A 106 -9.12 -16.75 -9.89
N SER A 107 -7.79 -16.74 -9.74
CA SER A 107 -7.13 -16.04 -8.63
C SER A 107 -6.02 -15.07 -9.05
N PHE A 108 -5.92 -14.74 -10.34
CA PHE A 108 -4.92 -13.78 -10.83
C PHE A 108 -5.40 -12.33 -10.76
N ALA A 109 -4.62 -11.51 -10.06
CA ALA A 109 -4.85 -10.08 -9.84
C ALA A 109 -6.24 -9.79 -9.24
N LEU A 110 -6.56 -10.48 -8.13
CA LEU A 110 -7.79 -10.25 -7.40
C LEU A 110 -7.83 -8.83 -6.85
N GLN A 111 -8.96 -8.17 -7.04
CA GLN A 111 -9.20 -6.83 -6.51
C GLN A 111 -9.75 -6.94 -5.09
N GLY A 112 -9.22 -6.10 -4.22
CA GLY A 112 -9.84 -5.80 -2.94
C GLY A 112 -10.50 -4.43 -2.95
N THR A 113 -11.10 -4.12 -1.81
CA THR A 113 -11.65 -2.81 -1.51
C THR A 113 -11.30 -2.45 -0.09
N TRP A 114 -10.96 -1.19 0.12
CA TRP A 114 -10.90 -0.58 1.43
C TRP A 114 -12.29 -0.55 2.03
N ASN A 115 -12.34 -0.72 3.34
CA ASN A 115 -13.56 -0.58 4.14
C ASN A 115 -14.10 0.86 4.15
N ASP A 116 -13.27 1.86 3.81
CA ASP A 116 -13.58 3.27 3.88
C ASP A 116 -12.78 4.07 2.82
N SER A 117 -13.33 5.20 2.37
CA SER A 117 -12.69 6.16 1.46
C SER A 117 -11.95 7.31 2.16
N GLY A 118 -12.13 7.48 3.48
CA GLY A 118 -11.52 8.54 4.26
C GLY A 118 -10.45 8.06 5.26
N CYS A 119 -10.54 6.83 5.75
CA CYS A 119 -9.51 6.23 6.60
C CYS A 119 -9.30 4.75 6.26
N HIS A 120 -8.34 4.52 5.38
CA HIS A 120 -8.00 3.22 4.82
C HIS A 120 -7.27 2.33 5.84
N LEU A 121 -8.02 1.59 6.69
CA LEU A 121 -7.43 0.69 7.71
C LEU A 121 -7.45 -0.78 7.32
N ASP A 122 -8.44 -1.18 6.51
CA ASP A 122 -8.67 -2.58 6.19
C ASP A 122 -8.94 -2.77 4.70
N TYR A 123 -8.00 -3.42 4.00
CA TYR A 123 -8.15 -3.81 2.61
C TYR A 123 -8.54 -5.27 2.52
N ARG A 124 -9.72 -5.53 1.95
CA ARG A 124 -10.29 -6.88 1.88
C ARG A 124 -10.51 -7.31 0.45
N LEU A 125 -10.12 -8.53 0.15
CA LEU A 125 -10.32 -9.13 -1.18
C LEU A 125 -11.78 -9.43 -1.42
N ARG A 126 -12.26 -9.32 -2.67
CA ARG A 126 -13.66 -9.61 -3.01
C ARG A 126 -14.02 -11.09 -2.87
N ASP A 127 -13.04 -11.97 -3.08
CA ASP A 127 -13.21 -13.42 -3.10
C ASP A 127 -12.41 -14.10 -1.99
N ASP A 128 -12.92 -15.24 -1.47
CA ASP A 128 -12.24 -16.07 -0.48
C ASP A 128 -11.15 -16.94 -1.14
N SER A 129 -10.13 -16.30 -1.70
CA SER A 129 -8.97 -17.00 -2.21
C SER A 129 -7.91 -17.13 -1.11
N ARG A 130 -7.58 -18.36 -0.72
CA ARG A 130 -6.50 -18.65 0.24
C ARG A 130 -5.10 -18.30 -0.30
N PHE A 131 -5.02 -18.18 -1.61
CA PHE A 131 -3.81 -17.96 -2.36
C PHE A 131 -4.22 -17.14 -3.57
N SER A 132 -3.72 -15.92 -3.71
CA SER A 132 -3.92 -15.11 -4.91
C SER A 132 -2.76 -14.14 -5.06
N VAL A 133 -2.34 -13.91 -6.30
CA VAL A 133 -1.63 -12.66 -6.59
C VAL A 133 -2.70 -11.59 -6.66
N THR A 134 -2.62 -10.60 -5.78
CA THR A 134 -3.61 -9.53 -5.70
C THR A 134 -3.27 -8.43 -6.69
N MET A 135 -4.25 -7.58 -6.99
CA MET A 135 -4.01 -6.40 -7.79
C MET A 135 -3.00 -5.46 -7.13
N ALA A 136 -2.99 -5.40 -5.79
CA ALA A 136 -2.02 -4.61 -5.04
C ALA A 136 -0.59 -5.13 -5.20
N GLU A 137 -0.39 -6.46 -5.28
CA GLU A 137 0.91 -7.05 -5.59
C GLU A 137 1.37 -6.74 -7.02
N VAL A 138 0.45 -6.79 -8.00
CA VAL A 138 0.75 -6.39 -9.38
C VAL A 138 1.19 -4.93 -9.42
N ALA A 139 0.41 -4.01 -8.83
CA ALA A 139 0.74 -2.60 -8.76
C ALA A 139 2.09 -2.36 -8.07
N GLY A 140 2.32 -2.96 -6.91
CA GLY A 140 3.57 -2.81 -6.17
C GLY A 140 4.78 -3.37 -6.90
N SER A 141 4.64 -4.50 -7.62
CA SER A 141 5.73 -5.05 -8.43
C SER A 141 6.07 -4.15 -9.63
N VAL A 142 5.07 -3.56 -10.28
CA VAL A 142 5.29 -2.60 -11.37
C VAL A 142 5.96 -1.33 -10.84
N ASP A 143 5.48 -0.80 -9.73
CA ASP A 143 6.03 0.40 -9.11
C ASP A 143 7.48 0.17 -8.66
N GLY A 144 7.76 -1.00 -8.10
CA GLY A 144 9.12 -1.41 -7.77
C GLY A 144 10.02 -1.50 -9.00
N PHE A 145 9.54 -2.09 -10.08
CA PHE A 145 10.28 -2.15 -11.34
C PHE A 145 10.60 -0.75 -11.87
N ILE A 146 9.60 0.13 -11.95
CA ILE A 146 9.77 1.52 -12.42
C ILE A 146 10.76 2.26 -11.52
N LEU A 147 10.55 2.24 -10.21
CA LEU A 147 11.44 2.92 -9.27
C LEU A 147 12.87 2.39 -9.36
N GLY A 148 13.05 1.06 -9.37
CA GLY A 148 14.38 0.45 -9.47
C GLY A 148 15.09 0.79 -10.78
N GLU A 149 14.39 0.66 -11.92
CA GLU A 149 15.00 0.91 -13.23
C GLU A 149 15.43 2.37 -13.41
N TYR A 150 14.55 3.28 -13.04
CA TYR A 150 14.74 4.68 -13.38
C TYR A 150 15.53 5.45 -12.32
N VAL A 151 15.40 5.12 -11.03
CA VAL A 151 16.26 5.72 -9.99
C VAL A 151 17.71 5.31 -10.17
N ARG A 152 17.97 4.10 -10.70
CA ARG A 152 19.33 3.68 -11.09
C ARG A 152 19.99 4.63 -12.09
N LEU A 153 19.20 5.31 -12.94
CA LEU A 153 19.68 6.22 -13.97
C LEU A 153 19.89 7.66 -13.47
N SER A 154 19.47 7.99 -12.24
CA SER A 154 19.55 9.34 -11.68
C SER A 154 20.32 9.34 -10.36
N PRO A 155 21.64 9.67 -10.40
CA PRO A 155 22.47 9.71 -9.20
C PRO A 155 21.93 10.64 -8.12
N THR A 156 21.32 11.75 -8.51
CA THR A 156 20.77 12.76 -7.59
C THR A 156 19.65 12.19 -6.70
N VAL A 157 18.80 11.33 -7.28
CA VAL A 157 17.67 10.71 -6.56
C VAL A 157 18.12 9.52 -5.72
N LYS A 158 19.22 8.86 -6.07
CA LYS A 158 19.72 7.67 -5.35
C LYS A 158 20.05 7.97 -3.88
N ASP A 159 20.47 9.19 -3.58
CA ASP A 159 20.82 9.63 -2.22
C ASP A 159 19.61 10.15 -1.42
N TRP A 160 18.42 10.16 -2.01
CA TRP A 160 17.23 10.63 -1.32
C TRP A 160 16.79 9.65 -0.24
N LYS A 161 16.22 10.20 0.84
CA LYS A 161 15.53 9.39 1.83
C LYS A 161 14.38 8.62 1.17
N LEU A 162 14.25 7.35 1.52
CA LEU A 162 13.19 6.46 1.00
C LEU A 162 11.79 7.09 1.10
N SER A 163 11.48 7.74 2.23
CA SER A 163 10.21 8.43 2.44
C SER A 163 9.95 9.56 1.44
N THR A 164 11.00 10.32 1.08
CA THR A 164 10.92 11.43 0.14
C THR A 164 10.68 10.90 -1.28
N LEU A 165 11.42 9.86 -1.67
CA LEU A 165 11.30 9.22 -2.97
C LEU A 165 9.90 8.62 -3.16
N LEU A 166 9.41 7.84 -2.18
CA LEU A 166 8.07 7.25 -2.27
C LEU A 166 6.98 8.32 -2.29
N ARG A 167 7.10 9.37 -1.47
CA ARG A 167 6.15 10.50 -1.50
C ARG A 167 6.13 11.19 -2.87
N ALA A 168 7.30 11.44 -3.46
CA ALA A 168 7.39 12.08 -4.77
C ALA A 168 6.83 11.20 -5.89
N TYR A 169 7.09 9.90 -5.86
CA TYR A 169 6.57 8.97 -6.87
C TYR A 169 5.06 8.78 -6.80
N TYR A 170 4.51 8.69 -5.59
CA TYR A 170 3.08 8.52 -5.33
C TYR A 170 2.32 9.84 -5.26
N SER A 171 2.97 10.98 -5.49
CA SER A 171 2.27 12.25 -5.65
C SER A 171 1.74 12.41 -7.08
N PRO A 172 0.69 13.23 -7.26
CA PRO A 172 0.21 13.60 -8.59
C PRO A 172 1.30 14.30 -9.44
N THR A 173 2.22 15.01 -8.79
CA THR A 173 3.31 15.72 -9.48
C THR A 173 4.39 14.78 -10.01
N GLY A 174 4.55 13.61 -9.38
CA GLY A 174 5.63 12.69 -9.66
C GLY A 174 7.01 13.22 -9.26
N LEU A 175 8.00 12.40 -9.58
CA LEU A 175 9.43 12.64 -9.41
C LEU A 175 10.05 12.95 -10.79
N ARG A 176 10.72 14.10 -10.92
CA ARG A 176 11.51 14.42 -12.11
C ARG A 176 12.93 13.88 -11.97
N LEU A 177 13.40 13.19 -13.00
CA LEU A 177 14.77 12.65 -13.06
C LEU A 177 15.69 13.58 -13.85
N ASP A 178 16.99 13.36 -13.68
CA ASP A 178 18.03 14.05 -14.48
C ASP A 178 17.89 13.78 -15.99
N THR A 179 17.27 12.66 -16.37
CA THR A 179 16.98 12.30 -17.77
C THR A 179 15.83 13.09 -18.39
N GLY A 180 15.13 13.92 -17.61
CA GLY A 180 13.92 14.63 -18.03
C GLY A 180 12.65 13.80 -17.93
N ASP A 181 12.74 12.51 -17.61
CA ASP A 181 11.58 11.65 -17.40
C ASP A 181 10.86 12.01 -16.09
N ARG A 182 9.52 11.96 -16.12
CA ARG A 182 8.67 12.08 -14.94
C ARG A 182 8.20 10.71 -14.50
N LEU A 183 8.59 10.30 -13.29
CA LEU A 183 8.12 9.07 -12.68
C LEU A 183 6.91 9.35 -11.80
N THR A 184 5.79 8.74 -12.14
CA THR A 184 4.58 8.79 -11.31
C THR A 184 3.81 7.50 -11.46
N PHE A 185 3.12 7.11 -10.38
CA PHE A 185 2.18 6.00 -10.38
C PHE A 185 1.03 6.20 -11.40
N CYS A 186 0.75 7.44 -11.81
CA CYS A 186 -0.22 7.79 -12.83
C CYS A 186 0.18 7.31 -14.24
N GLU A 187 1.49 7.18 -14.51
CA GLU A 187 2.04 6.82 -15.81
C GLU A 187 2.59 5.40 -15.85
N ARG A 188 2.21 4.55 -14.88
CA ARG A 188 2.68 3.15 -14.77
C ARG A 188 2.75 2.41 -16.11
N LYS A 189 1.66 2.44 -16.88
CA LYS A 189 1.60 1.79 -18.20
C LYS A 189 2.64 2.34 -19.16
N THR A 190 2.72 3.66 -19.31
CA THR A 190 3.66 4.30 -20.24
C THR A 190 5.11 4.02 -19.83
N LEU A 191 5.41 4.12 -18.53
CA LEU A 191 6.74 3.88 -17.98
C LEU A 191 7.16 2.41 -18.08
N GLU A 192 6.24 1.47 -17.84
CA GLU A 192 6.50 0.05 -18.02
C GLU A 192 6.75 -0.29 -19.50
N GLN A 193 5.90 0.20 -20.40
CA GLN A 193 5.99 -0.06 -21.84
C GLN A 193 7.21 0.57 -22.51
N LYS A 194 7.75 1.68 -21.97
CA LYS A 194 8.95 2.33 -22.51
C LYS A 194 10.17 1.39 -22.48
N SER A 195 10.19 0.40 -21.59
CA SER A 195 11.27 -0.56 -21.45
C SER A 195 11.00 -1.84 -22.25
N ASN A 196 11.26 -1.91 -23.55
CA ASN A 196 10.88 -3.09 -24.37
C ASN A 196 11.61 -4.41 -24.02
N THR A 197 12.60 -4.42 -23.13
CA THR A 197 13.46 -5.58 -22.86
C THR A 197 13.19 -6.29 -21.52
N HIS A 198 12.29 -5.76 -20.68
CA HIS A 198 12.09 -6.33 -19.34
C HIS A 198 11.35 -7.67 -19.37
N ARG A 199 10.56 -7.96 -20.42
CA ARG A 199 9.89 -9.27 -20.58
C ARG A 199 10.90 -10.41 -20.63
N ASP A 200 11.93 -10.30 -21.48
CA ASP A 200 12.95 -11.35 -21.60
C ASP A 200 13.81 -11.43 -20.33
N ARG A 201 14.10 -10.30 -19.68
CA ARG A 201 14.79 -10.28 -18.39
C ARG A 201 13.98 -10.95 -17.28
N ALA A 202 12.66 -10.74 -17.25
CA ALA A 202 11.75 -11.40 -16.31
C ALA A 202 11.70 -12.91 -16.57
N ARG A 203 11.70 -13.33 -17.85
CA ARG A 203 11.71 -14.75 -18.23
C ARG A 203 12.90 -15.50 -17.63
N LYS A 204 14.10 -14.90 -17.63
CA LYS A 204 15.29 -15.50 -17.01
C LYS A 204 15.13 -15.80 -15.52
N MET A 205 14.44 -14.94 -14.78
CA MET A 205 14.13 -15.21 -13.36
C MET A 205 13.14 -16.37 -13.21
N VAL A 206 12.16 -16.47 -14.11
CA VAL A 206 11.24 -17.61 -14.14
C VAL A 206 12.00 -18.89 -14.47
N GLU A 207 12.94 -18.87 -15.42
CA GLU A 207 13.79 -20.02 -15.78
C GLU A 207 14.63 -20.46 -14.57
N ALA A 208 15.26 -19.50 -13.88
CA ALA A 208 16.01 -19.76 -12.65
C ALA A 208 15.13 -20.36 -11.55
N ALA A 209 13.90 -19.85 -11.36
CA ALA A 209 12.96 -20.41 -10.41
C ALA A 209 12.51 -21.82 -10.82
N GLY A 210 12.27 -22.05 -12.11
CA GLY A 210 11.88 -23.35 -12.65
C GLY A 210 12.94 -24.42 -12.38
N LEU A 211 14.20 -24.11 -12.63
CA LEU A 211 15.32 -25.00 -12.29
C LEU A 211 15.42 -25.25 -10.78
N LYS A 212 15.35 -24.19 -9.97
CA LYS A 212 15.53 -24.27 -8.52
C LYS A 212 14.41 -25.04 -7.79
N PHE A 213 13.18 -24.91 -8.28
CA PHE A 213 11.99 -25.53 -7.66
C PHE A 213 11.48 -26.76 -8.41
N GLY A 214 12.17 -27.18 -9.48
CA GLY A 214 11.78 -28.35 -10.27
C GLY A 214 10.44 -28.16 -11.00
N LEU A 215 10.16 -26.98 -11.55
CA LEU A 215 8.95 -26.76 -12.34
C LEU A 215 9.10 -27.41 -13.72
N ASP A 216 8.08 -28.18 -14.12
CA ASP A 216 8.10 -28.90 -15.40
C ASP A 216 8.18 -27.91 -16.59
N LYS A 217 8.77 -28.33 -17.72
CA LYS A 217 8.85 -27.51 -18.95
C LYS A 217 7.50 -26.91 -19.41
N PRO A 218 6.37 -27.64 -19.36
CA PRO A 218 5.07 -27.06 -19.68
C PRO A 218 4.69 -25.87 -18.77
N ALA A 219 5.18 -25.86 -17.52
CA ALA A 219 4.96 -24.73 -16.62
C ALA A 219 5.65 -23.45 -17.13
N MET A 220 6.83 -23.60 -17.72
CA MET A 220 7.63 -22.51 -18.29
C MET A 220 7.01 -21.95 -19.58
N ASP A 221 6.41 -22.80 -20.39
CA ASP A 221 5.72 -22.40 -21.64
C ASP A 221 4.50 -21.48 -21.35
N ARG A 222 3.95 -21.52 -20.13
CA ARG A 222 2.85 -20.62 -19.68
C ARG A 222 3.28 -19.16 -19.53
N PHE A 223 4.58 -18.86 -19.51
CA PHE A 223 5.08 -17.50 -19.30
C PHE A 223 4.46 -16.49 -20.28
N ALA A 224 4.38 -16.84 -21.56
CA ALA A 224 3.86 -15.91 -22.57
C ALA A 224 2.37 -15.55 -22.34
N GLY A 225 1.56 -16.55 -21.98
CA GLY A 225 0.14 -16.34 -21.65
C GLY A 225 -0.04 -15.51 -20.39
N LEU A 226 0.75 -15.80 -19.34
CA LEU A 226 0.70 -15.03 -18.09
C LEU A 226 1.18 -13.60 -18.24
N TRP A 227 2.22 -13.39 -19.03
CA TRP A 227 2.69 -12.05 -19.36
C TRP A 227 1.60 -11.22 -20.03
N SER A 228 0.87 -11.81 -20.99
CA SER A 228 -0.25 -11.14 -21.64
C SER A 228 -1.38 -10.80 -20.66
N ARG A 229 -1.72 -11.71 -19.75
CA ARG A 229 -2.71 -11.45 -18.68
C ARG A 229 -2.25 -10.34 -17.74
N PHE A 230 -0.97 -10.35 -17.35
CA PHE A 230 -0.36 -9.31 -16.53
C PHE A 230 -0.48 -7.94 -17.20
N GLN A 231 -0.11 -7.83 -18.48
CA GLN A 231 -0.25 -6.58 -19.24
C GLN A 231 -1.71 -6.13 -19.35
N SER A 232 -2.65 -7.05 -19.54
CA SER A 232 -4.08 -6.74 -19.53
C SER A 232 -4.54 -6.14 -18.18
N LYS A 233 -4.09 -6.70 -17.06
CA LYS A 233 -4.40 -6.19 -15.71
C LYS A 233 -3.74 -4.84 -15.44
N LEU A 234 -2.50 -4.65 -15.90
CA LEU A 234 -1.81 -3.37 -15.82
C LEU A 234 -2.55 -2.27 -16.60
N ASN A 235 -3.08 -2.59 -17.79
CA ASN A 235 -3.89 -1.65 -18.55
C ASN A 235 -5.13 -1.22 -17.76
N ALA A 236 -5.86 -2.16 -17.16
CA ALA A 236 -7.04 -1.86 -16.36
C ALA A 236 -6.72 -1.02 -15.11
N LEU A 237 -5.56 -1.23 -14.49
CA LEU A 237 -5.07 -0.41 -13.37
C LEU A 237 -4.85 1.05 -13.78
N SER A 238 -4.21 1.28 -14.92
CA SER A 238 -3.95 2.65 -15.40
C SER A 238 -5.23 3.39 -15.77
N ASP A 239 -6.24 2.69 -16.29
CA ASP A 239 -7.54 3.31 -16.57
C ASP A 239 -8.26 3.73 -15.28
N ALA A 240 -8.16 2.94 -14.20
CA ALA A 240 -8.74 3.26 -12.90
C ALA A 240 -8.04 4.41 -12.17
N ALA A 241 -6.75 4.64 -12.42
CA ALA A 241 -5.98 5.72 -11.81
C ALA A 241 -6.31 7.11 -12.41
N ARG A 242 -7.02 7.18 -13.55
CA ARG A 242 -7.28 8.45 -14.27
C ARG A 242 -7.99 9.49 -13.42
N ASP A 243 -8.94 9.10 -12.58
CA ASP A 243 -9.71 10.06 -11.79
C ASP A 243 -8.83 10.75 -10.74
N ALA A 244 -7.96 10.00 -10.06
CA ALA A 244 -7.00 10.54 -9.10
C ALA A 244 -5.88 11.36 -9.77
N CYS A 245 -5.51 10.99 -11.00
CA CYS A 245 -4.44 11.60 -11.77
C CYS A 245 -4.90 12.75 -12.69
N SER A 246 -6.21 13.01 -12.78
CA SER A 246 -6.80 14.08 -13.60
C SER A 246 -6.69 15.47 -13.00
N ILE A 247 -6.12 15.61 -11.80
CA ILE A 247 -5.68 16.90 -11.27
C ILE A 247 -4.43 17.29 -12.08
N THR A 248 -4.67 17.78 -13.29
CA THR A 248 -3.66 18.27 -14.21
C THR A 248 -3.00 19.50 -13.59
N PHE A 249 -1.90 19.28 -12.86
CA PHE A 249 -0.93 20.33 -12.64
C PHE A 249 -0.36 20.71 -14.01
N ARG A 250 -0.51 21.98 -14.37
CA ARG A 250 0.17 22.57 -15.51
C ARG A 250 1.67 22.55 -15.22
N GLU A 251 2.47 21.98 -16.13
CA GLU A 251 3.94 21.93 -15.97
C GLU A 251 4.58 23.32 -15.90
N ASP A 252 3.84 24.31 -16.38
CA ASP A 252 4.06 25.75 -16.41
C ASP A 252 3.63 26.49 -15.13
N GLU A 253 3.00 25.81 -14.18
CA GLU A 253 2.66 26.38 -12.87
C GLU A 253 3.83 26.14 -11.89
N PRO A 254 4.39 27.19 -11.25
CA PRO A 254 5.43 26.99 -10.24
C PRO A 254 4.89 26.06 -9.15
N GLN A 255 5.70 25.07 -8.74
CA GLN A 255 5.40 24.28 -7.55
C GLN A 255 5.26 25.25 -6.38
N CYS A 256 4.02 25.62 -6.05
CA CYS A 256 3.70 26.42 -4.89
C CYS A 256 3.83 25.51 -3.65
N ASP A 257 5.05 25.05 -3.38
CA ASP A 257 5.44 24.47 -2.09
C ASP A 257 5.62 25.62 -1.08
N THR A 258 4.58 26.43 -0.87
CA THR A 258 4.57 27.31 0.30
C THR A 258 4.37 26.40 1.50
N PRO A 259 5.31 26.34 2.45
CA PRO A 259 5.12 25.59 3.70
C PRO A 259 3.76 25.95 4.29
N THR A 260 2.88 24.95 4.38
CA THR A 260 1.48 25.15 4.77
C THR A 260 1.24 24.46 6.10
N ASP A 261 0.95 25.26 7.12
CA ASP A 261 0.40 24.79 8.39
C ASP A 261 -1.12 24.84 8.30
N LEU A 262 -1.74 23.66 8.18
CA LEU A 262 -3.19 23.55 8.12
C LEU A 262 -3.76 23.21 9.49
N PHE A 263 -4.70 24.03 9.94
CA PHE A 263 -5.45 23.83 11.17
C PHE A 263 -6.85 23.36 10.82
N VAL A 264 -7.18 22.12 11.20
CA VAL A 264 -8.48 21.52 10.99
C VAL A 264 -9.23 21.52 12.32
N VAL A 265 -10.44 22.08 12.35
CA VAL A 265 -11.31 22.01 13.53
C VAL A 265 -12.51 21.13 13.18
N LEU A 266 -12.67 20.01 13.89
CA LEU A 266 -13.75 19.07 13.65
C LEU A 266 -15.03 19.48 14.37
N ASP A 267 -16.17 19.25 13.71
CA ASP A 267 -17.47 19.38 14.36
C ASP A 267 -17.64 18.23 15.35
N THR A 268 -17.81 18.62 16.61
CA THR A 268 -17.93 17.76 17.78
C THR A 268 -19.34 17.81 18.40
N SER A 269 -20.31 18.40 17.71
CA SER A 269 -21.70 18.34 18.14
C SER A 269 -22.17 16.90 18.27
N ASN A 270 -23.07 16.62 19.22
CA ASN A 270 -23.60 15.25 19.42
C ASN A 270 -24.19 14.69 18.12
N ASP A 271 -24.82 15.55 17.32
CA ASP A 271 -25.35 15.19 16.01
C ASP A 271 -24.25 14.83 14.99
N ALA A 272 -23.04 15.40 15.08
CA ALA A 272 -21.91 15.02 14.24
C ALA A 272 -21.15 13.78 14.74
N VAL A 273 -20.92 13.68 16.05
CA VAL A 273 -20.07 12.63 16.63
C VAL A 273 -20.83 11.32 16.87
N ASP A 274 -22.11 11.35 17.22
CA ASP A 274 -22.89 10.13 17.40
C ASP A 274 -23.45 9.60 16.07
N ASN A 275 -23.43 10.42 15.02
CA ASN A 275 -23.89 10.05 13.68
C ASN A 275 -22.73 9.55 12.81
N GLU A 276 -22.70 8.24 12.58
CA GLU A 276 -21.67 7.60 11.76
C GLU A 276 -21.50 8.26 10.38
N ARG A 277 -22.60 8.54 9.67
CA ARG A 277 -22.53 9.13 8.33
C ARG A 277 -21.87 10.52 8.32
N LYS A 278 -22.04 11.29 9.39
CA LYS A 278 -21.42 12.62 9.49
C LYS A 278 -19.94 12.54 9.82
N ARG A 279 -19.53 11.59 10.67
CA ARG A 279 -18.10 11.29 10.89
C ARG A 279 -17.42 10.86 9.59
N ASP A 280 -18.08 10.01 8.81
CA ASP A 280 -17.56 9.47 7.54
C ASP A 280 -17.42 10.57 6.49
N LEU A 281 -18.41 11.46 6.44
CA LEU A 281 -18.38 12.62 5.57
C LEU A 281 -17.24 13.56 5.95
N GLN A 282 -17.05 13.88 7.24
CA GLN A 282 -15.91 14.69 7.70
C GLN A 282 -14.57 14.03 7.32
N SER A 283 -14.45 12.71 7.53
CA SER A 283 -13.25 11.96 7.15
C SER A 283 -12.97 12.03 5.64
N THR A 284 -14.01 11.83 4.82
CA THR A 284 -13.89 11.83 3.35
C THR A 284 -13.55 13.21 2.81
N ILE A 285 -14.18 14.27 3.34
CA ILE A 285 -13.87 15.65 2.97
C ILE A 285 -12.40 15.96 3.27
N LEU A 286 -11.92 15.57 4.46
CA LEU A 286 -10.52 15.79 4.83
C LEU A 286 -9.58 15.03 3.91
N GLU A 287 -9.85 13.77 3.59
CA GLU A 287 -8.99 13.02 2.67
C GLU A 287 -8.95 13.69 1.29
N LEU A 288 -10.09 14.10 0.74
CA LEU A 288 -10.16 14.79 -0.55
C LEU A 288 -9.41 16.13 -0.57
N LEU A 289 -9.47 16.89 0.52
CA LEU A 289 -8.81 18.20 0.63
C LEU A 289 -7.30 18.07 0.90
N LEU A 290 -6.90 17.05 1.67
CA LEU A 290 -5.52 16.90 2.15
C LEU A 290 -4.67 16.01 1.24
N SER A 291 -5.27 15.05 0.52
CA SER A 291 -4.53 14.16 -0.39
C SER A 291 -3.72 14.89 -1.46
N PRO A 292 -4.15 16.04 -2.05
CA PRO A 292 -3.32 16.76 -3.02
C PRO A 292 -2.25 17.64 -2.35
N LEU A 293 -2.30 17.84 -1.03
CA LEU A 293 -1.34 18.71 -0.33
C LEU A 293 -0.01 18.00 -0.10
N ASN A 294 1.09 18.69 -0.38
CA ASN A 294 2.44 18.22 -0.08
C ASN A 294 2.76 18.39 1.41
N LEU A 295 2.15 17.56 2.26
CA LEU A 295 2.45 17.53 3.70
C LEU A 295 3.76 16.78 3.95
N GLN A 296 4.68 17.44 4.65
CA GLN A 296 5.97 16.89 5.03
C GLN A 296 6.32 17.31 6.46
N ARG A 297 6.80 16.36 7.26
CA ARG A 297 7.23 16.62 8.63
C ARG A 297 8.26 17.77 8.64
N ASN A 298 8.01 18.78 9.45
CA ASN A 298 8.82 20.01 9.59
C ASN A 298 8.80 20.99 8.40
N VAL A 299 7.95 20.77 7.38
CA VAL A 299 7.77 21.73 6.27
C VAL A 299 6.30 22.14 6.18
N SER A 300 5.41 21.21 5.87
CA SER A 300 3.97 21.45 5.79
C SER A 300 3.26 20.41 6.64
N ASN A 301 2.43 20.83 7.57
CA ASN A 301 1.79 19.92 8.50
C ASN A 301 0.30 20.19 8.65
N VAL A 302 -0.42 19.15 9.02
CA VAL A 302 -1.81 19.23 9.44
C VAL A 302 -1.89 19.03 10.94
N ARG A 303 -2.64 19.90 11.60
CA ARG A 303 -2.99 19.82 13.02
C ARG A 303 -4.49 19.76 13.14
N VAL A 304 -5.00 18.78 13.88
CA VAL A 304 -6.45 18.56 14.00
C VAL A 304 -6.88 18.84 15.43
N PHE A 305 -7.93 19.64 15.56
CA PHE A 305 -8.51 20.08 16.81
C PHE A 305 -9.96 19.65 16.91
N ALA A 306 -10.41 19.36 18.12
CA ALA A 306 -11.77 18.98 18.43
C ALA A 306 -12.15 19.57 19.80
N SER A 307 -13.40 19.98 19.98
CA SER A 307 -13.90 20.41 21.30
C SER A 307 -14.55 19.25 22.05
N ARG A 308 -14.51 19.26 23.38
CA ARG A 308 -15.41 18.38 24.14
C ARG A 308 -16.83 18.88 24.02
N SER A 309 -17.81 17.97 23.98
CA SER A 309 -19.21 18.31 24.20
C SER A 309 -19.28 19.14 25.48
N TYR A 310 -19.69 20.41 25.35
CA TYR A 310 -19.83 21.41 26.43
C TYR A 310 -18.57 22.16 26.92
N ASP A 311 -17.38 21.92 26.37
CA ASP A 311 -16.19 22.74 26.66
C ASP A 311 -16.00 23.85 25.60
N ARG A 312 -15.41 24.97 26.01
CA ARG A 312 -14.99 26.07 25.10
C ARG A 312 -13.55 25.89 24.62
N LYS A 313 -12.84 24.86 25.10
CA LYS A 313 -11.45 24.59 24.75
C LYS A 313 -11.35 23.61 23.59
N LEU A 314 -10.58 24.02 22.58
CA LEU A 314 -10.12 23.13 21.52
C LEU A 314 -8.97 22.28 22.04
N LEU A 315 -9.09 20.97 21.87
CA LEU A 315 -8.05 20.00 22.13
C LEU A 315 -7.39 19.61 20.82
N GLU A 316 -6.06 19.61 20.80
CA GLU A 316 -5.30 19.06 19.68
C GLU A 316 -5.32 17.52 19.76
N ILE A 317 -5.93 16.89 18.76
CA ILE A 317 -6.07 15.43 18.67
C ILE A 317 -5.10 14.80 17.67
N VAL A 318 -4.64 15.58 16.69
CA VAL A 318 -3.53 15.21 15.80
C VAL A 318 -2.49 16.33 15.87
N PRO A 319 -1.33 16.11 16.52
CA PRO A 319 -0.22 17.04 16.49
C PRO A 319 0.43 17.04 15.11
N SER A 320 1.11 18.15 14.79
CA SER A 320 1.82 18.44 13.54
C SER A 320 2.20 17.18 12.74
N SER A 321 1.28 16.78 11.85
CA SER A 321 1.41 15.57 11.04
C SER A 321 1.80 15.93 9.61
N GLY A 322 2.83 15.26 9.10
CA GLY A 322 3.21 15.32 7.69
C GLY A 322 2.49 14.28 6.83
N SER A 323 1.33 13.79 7.28
CA SER A 323 0.51 12.80 6.57
C SER A 323 -0.93 13.32 6.47
N SER A 324 -1.44 13.35 5.24
CA SER A 324 -2.81 13.76 4.91
C SER A 324 -3.86 12.88 5.57
N SER A 325 -3.62 11.56 5.60
CA SER A 325 -4.59 10.57 6.06
C SER A 325 -4.82 10.57 7.58
N CYS A 326 -3.90 11.14 8.37
CA CYS A 326 -4.08 11.22 9.83
C CYS A 326 -5.34 12.01 10.21
N ALA A 327 -5.65 13.07 9.47
CA ALA A 327 -6.80 13.91 9.79
C ALA A 327 -8.13 13.23 9.46
N GLY A 328 -8.21 12.53 8.33
CA GLY A 328 -9.36 11.70 7.97
C GLY A 328 -9.63 10.65 9.06
N CYS A 329 -8.60 9.88 9.43
CA CYS A 329 -8.72 8.89 10.50
C CYS A 329 -9.14 9.49 11.85
N ALA A 330 -8.61 10.65 12.23
CA ALA A 330 -9.03 11.31 13.46
C ALA A 330 -10.51 11.70 13.44
N ALA A 331 -11.04 12.14 12.29
CA ALA A 331 -12.45 12.46 12.13
C ALA A 331 -13.36 11.22 12.16
N ARG A 332 -12.95 10.12 11.50
CA ARG A 332 -13.72 8.87 11.44
C ARG A 332 -13.91 8.25 12.83
N TYR A 333 -12.83 8.19 13.60
CA TYR A 333 -12.82 7.59 14.95
C TYR A 333 -13.06 8.61 16.07
N LEU A 334 -13.53 9.81 15.71
CA LEU A 334 -13.93 10.81 16.68
C LEU A 334 -15.09 10.27 17.52
N SER A 335 -14.90 10.25 18.83
CA SER A 335 -15.93 9.86 19.80
C SER A 335 -15.87 10.81 20.98
N LEU A 336 -17.02 11.29 21.44
CA LEU A 336 -17.10 12.20 22.59
C LEU A 336 -16.44 11.58 23.84
N ARG A 337 -16.58 10.26 24.02
CA ARG A 337 -15.93 9.53 25.11
C ARG A 337 -14.40 9.53 25.01
N ASN A 338 -13.84 9.58 23.79
CA ASN A 338 -12.39 9.68 23.58
C ASN A 338 -11.88 11.09 23.91
N LEU A 339 -12.74 12.10 23.76
CA LEU A 339 -12.41 13.49 24.09
C LEU A 339 -12.57 13.76 25.59
N GLU A 340 -13.55 13.16 26.28
CA GLU A 340 -13.85 13.36 27.70
C GLU A 340 -12.80 12.81 28.67
N ILE A 341 -11.97 11.85 28.25
CA ILE A 341 -10.87 11.35 29.08
C ILE A 341 -9.80 12.43 29.11
N SER A 342 -9.62 13.07 30.26
CA SER A 342 -8.45 13.91 30.51
C SER A 342 -7.22 13.02 30.39
N ALA A 343 -6.51 13.13 29.27
CA ALA A 343 -5.15 12.67 29.13
C ALA A 343 -4.26 13.50 30.06
N VAL A 344 -4.41 13.30 31.37
CA VAL A 344 -3.43 13.74 32.35
C VAL A 344 -2.25 12.80 32.16
N GLY A 345 -1.28 13.22 31.34
CA GLY A 345 0.02 12.57 31.21
C GLY A 345 0.29 11.74 29.95
N SER A 346 -0.41 11.91 28.82
CA SER A 346 -0.01 11.26 27.55
C SER A 346 0.42 12.27 26.49
N GLU A 347 1.73 12.48 26.37
CA GLU A 347 2.36 13.20 25.25
C GLU A 347 2.36 12.40 23.94
N SER A 348 1.35 11.56 23.65
CA SER A 348 1.34 10.88 22.35
C SER A 348 -0.04 10.51 21.81
N VAL A 349 -0.16 10.73 20.50
CA VAL A 349 -1.20 10.23 19.57
C VAL A 349 -1.47 8.72 19.74
N HIS A 350 -0.49 8.00 20.27
CA HIS A 350 -0.53 6.57 20.51
C HIS A 350 -1.68 6.19 21.45
N ASP A 351 -1.91 6.91 22.55
CA ASP A 351 -2.91 6.51 23.55
C ASP A 351 -4.36 6.76 23.13
N VAL A 352 -4.60 7.79 22.30
CA VAL A 352 -5.95 8.13 21.80
C VAL A 352 -6.38 7.19 20.68
N LEU A 353 -5.46 6.88 19.75
CA LEU A 353 -5.75 5.96 18.63
C LEU A 353 -5.72 4.50 19.08
N ILE A 354 -4.75 4.07 19.91
CA ILE A 354 -4.69 2.68 20.37
C ILE A 354 -5.89 2.33 21.24
N ARG A 355 -6.35 3.17 22.17
CA ARG A 355 -7.52 2.81 23.00
C ARG A 355 -8.84 2.75 22.23
N SER A 356 -8.93 3.51 21.14
CA SER A 356 -10.06 3.46 20.20
C SER A 356 -10.03 2.20 19.33
N ILE A 357 -8.84 1.79 18.92
CA ILE A 357 -8.60 0.55 18.17
C ILE A 357 -8.74 -0.68 19.09
N GLU A 358 -8.15 -0.70 20.28
CA GLU A 358 -8.20 -1.79 21.26
C GLU A 358 -9.62 -2.13 21.72
N ARG A 359 -10.56 -1.18 21.74
CA ARG A 359 -11.98 -1.48 22.02
C ARG A 359 -12.70 -2.17 20.86
N PHE A 360 -12.21 -2.02 19.64
CA PHE A 360 -12.63 -2.81 18.48
C PHE A 360 -11.94 -4.20 18.47
N TRP A 361 -10.77 -4.32 19.11
CA TRP A 361 -9.89 -5.51 19.11
C TRP A 361 -9.88 -6.30 20.44
N THR A 362 -10.73 -5.97 21.42
CA THR A 362 -10.84 -6.71 22.69
C THR A 362 -11.67 -7.98 22.55
N THR A 363 -11.38 -8.76 21.50
CA THR A 363 -11.36 -10.22 21.58
C THR A 363 -10.25 -10.72 20.64
N ARG A 364 -9.06 -10.95 21.23
CA ARG A 364 -7.88 -11.67 20.70
C ARG A 364 -6.92 -10.87 19.80
N ILE A 365 -5.77 -10.50 20.38
CA ILE A 365 -4.38 -10.91 20.01
C ILE A 365 -3.43 -9.92 20.71
N CYS A 366 -3.14 -10.16 21.99
CA CYS A 366 -2.00 -9.53 22.69
C CYS A 366 -0.88 -10.54 23.00
N SER A 367 -0.89 -11.74 22.40
CA SER A 367 0.08 -12.78 22.73
C SER A 367 1.12 -13.10 21.65
N ALA A 368 1.16 -12.38 20.51
CA ALA A 368 2.00 -12.79 19.38
C ALA A 368 3.13 -11.81 18.97
N ILE A 369 3.24 -10.60 19.55
CA ILE A 369 4.25 -9.60 19.14
C ILE A 369 5.06 -9.11 20.35
N SER A 370 5.58 -10.04 21.16
CA SER A 370 6.45 -9.67 22.29
C SER A 370 7.67 -10.58 22.48
N ARG A 371 8.00 -11.51 21.57
CA ARG A 371 9.12 -12.44 21.84
C ARG A 371 10.21 -12.65 20.80
N GLU A 372 10.12 -12.15 19.58
CA GLU A 372 11.23 -12.30 18.64
C GLU A 372 11.45 -11.03 17.82
N LEU A 373 12.26 -10.12 18.37
CA LEU A 373 13.40 -9.44 17.74
C LEU A 373 13.97 -8.42 18.75
N LEU A 374 15.28 -8.55 18.97
CA LEU A 374 16.10 -7.98 20.05
C LEU A 374 16.17 -6.43 20.09
N PRO A 375 16.73 -5.86 21.18
CA PRO A 375 16.38 -4.56 21.73
C PRO A 375 17.31 -3.43 21.28
N GLY A 376 16.84 -2.21 21.50
CA GLY A 376 17.64 -1.01 21.44
C GLY A 376 17.43 -0.28 20.13
N TRP A 377 16.72 0.84 20.24
CA TRP A 377 17.02 2.16 19.66
C TRP A 377 15.73 2.97 19.75
N CYS A 378 15.47 3.50 20.95
CA CYS A 378 14.57 4.62 21.16
C CYS A 378 15.39 5.77 21.72
N CYS A 379 15.09 6.97 21.21
CA CYS A 379 15.42 8.29 21.75
C CYS A 379 16.84 8.83 21.49
N THR A 380 16.97 9.55 20.36
CA THR A 380 17.12 11.01 20.36
C THR A 380 16.24 11.61 19.29
#